data_AF-A0A534SJQ7-F1
#
_entry.id   AF-A0A534SJQ7-F1
#
_cell.length_a   1.000
_cell.length_b   1.000
_cell.length_c   1.000
_cell.angle_alpha   90.00
_cell.angle_beta   90.00
_cell.angle_gamma   90.00
#
_symmetry.space_group_name_H-M   'P 1'
#
loop_
_entity.id
_entity.type
_entity.pdbx_description
1 polymer ?
#
loop_
_entity_poly.entity_id
_entity_poly.type
_entity_poly.pdbx_seq_one_letter_code
_entity_poly.pdbx_strand_id
1 'polypeptide(L)'
;MARPMPGPGRARSKWAARTAALASLAVSFGIVPRPAPAALIRDNLYDVRALDAREAWAVGNFGAIYHTTDGGQTWQKRESGTKSPLFGVDFAGPEDGWAVGKSALILHTADGGATWTRQANPISSQKPLFKVKALDARTAWTVGDWGAVAVTHDGGATWEDRSLADDVVLYDISFPDARHGFVAGEYGTLLVTDDGGTT
;
A
#
# COMPACT_ATOMS: atom_id res chain seq x y z
N MET A 1 -61.10 -88.01 12.56
CA MET A 1 -59.74 -88.28 13.07
C MET A 1 -59.17 -87.00 13.68
N ALA A 2 -58.70 -87.11 14.94
CA ALA A 2 -57.73 -86.29 15.72
C ALA A 2 -57.88 -84.74 15.92
N ARG A 3 -57.90 -84.31 17.21
CA ARG A 3 -57.57 -82.97 17.80
C ARG A 3 -56.02 -82.85 18.02
N PRO A 4 -55.36 -81.79 18.60
CA PRO A 4 -55.73 -80.43 19.10
C PRO A 4 -54.70 -79.26 18.74
N MET A 5 -54.92 -78.06 19.35
CA MET A 5 -54.19 -76.75 19.48
C MET A 5 -52.66 -76.82 19.85
N PRO A 6 -51.76 -75.76 19.79
CA PRO A 6 -51.93 -74.35 20.24
C PRO A 6 -51.12 -73.22 19.49
N GLY A 7 -51.36 -71.92 19.77
CA GLY A 7 -50.37 -71.08 20.47
C GLY A 7 -50.16 -69.66 19.87
N PRO A 8 -49.58 -68.69 20.62
CA PRO A 8 -49.88 -67.25 20.51
C PRO A 8 -48.85 -66.42 19.71
N GLY A 9 -49.22 -65.21 19.29
CA GLY A 9 -48.26 -64.24 18.73
C GLY A 9 -48.81 -62.82 18.64
N ARG A 10 -48.59 -62.00 19.69
CA ARG A 10 -48.69 -60.55 19.61
C ARG A 10 -47.56 -60.02 18.72
N ALA A 11 -47.87 -59.11 17.79
CA ALA A 11 -46.94 -58.06 17.42
C ALA A 11 -47.72 -56.80 17.03
N ARG A 12 -47.74 -55.82 17.96
CA ARG A 12 -48.05 -54.43 17.64
C ARG A 12 -46.86 -53.87 16.86
N SER A 13 -47.07 -53.22 15.73
CA SER A 13 -46.14 -52.19 15.26
C SER A 13 -46.93 -50.92 14.90
N LYS A 14 -46.69 -49.89 15.72
CA LYS A 14 -47.03 -48.50 15.47
C LYS A 14 -45.83 -47.88 14.77
N TRP A 15 -45.96 -47.30 13.59
CA TRP A 15 -45.09 -46.21 13.09
C TRP A 15 -45.91 -45.41 12.08
N ALA A 16 -46.51 -44.30 12.52
CA ALA A 16 -45.94 -42.95 12.60
C ALA A 16 -46.13 -42.18 11.29
N ALA A 17 -47.06 -41.23 11.32
CA ALA A 17 -47.30 -40.26 10.27
C ALA A 17 -46.01 -39.48 9.97
N ARG A 18 -45.65 -39.40 8.69
CA ARG A 18 -44.53 -38.57 8.22
C ARG A 18 -45.00 -37.12 8.18
N THR A 19 -44.69 -36.34 9.20
CA THR A 19 -44.69 -34.88 9.10
C THR A 19 -43.42 -34.46 8.35
N ALA A 20 -43.59 -33.96 7.14
CA ALA A 20 -42.53 -33.25 6.43
C ALA A 20 -42.32 -31.89 7.13
N ALA A 21 -41.17 -31.71 7.78
CA ALA A 21 -40.75 -30.41 8.26
C ALA A 21 -40.21 -29.62 7.05
N LEU A 22 -40.92 -28.56 6.66
CA LEU A 22 -40.38 -27.52 5.78
C LEU A 22 -39.31 -26.76 6.59
N ALA A 23 -38.04 -26.95 6.25
CA ALA A 23 -36.98 -26.09 6.74
C ALA A 23 -37.13 -24.72 6.05
N SER A 24 -37.61 -23.73 6.81
CA SER A 24 -37.58 -22.33 6.38
C SER A 24 -36.15 -21.82 6.49
N LEU A 25 -35.50 -21.56 5.36
CA LEU A 25 -34.28 -20.77 5.32
C LEU A 25 -34.65 -19.32 5.62
N ALA A 26 -34.57 -18.93 6.88
CA ALA A 26 -34.50 -17.53 7.24
C ALA A 26 -33.13 -17.01 6.75
N VAL A 27 -33.12 -16.26 5.66
CA VAL A 27 -32.00 -15.36 5.34
C VAL A 27 -32.03 -14.28 6.41
N SER A 28 -31.29 -14.48 7.49
CA SER A 28 -31.03 -13.42 8.44
C SER A 28 -30.17 -12.37 7.73
N PHE A 29 -30.77 -11.25 7.33
CA PHE A 29 -30.04 -10.01 7.16
C PHE A 29 -29.50 -9.61 8.53
N GLY A 30 -28.34 -10.17 8.88
CA GLY A 30 -27.57 -9.67 10.00
C GLY A 30 -27.25 -8.22 9.71
N ILE A 31 -27.71 -7.32 10.57
CA ILE A 31 -27.03 -6.05 10.75
C ILE A 31 -25.62 -6.46 11.19
N VAL A 32 -24.68 -6.53 10.24
CA VAL A 32 -23.27 -6.63 10.58
C VAL A 32 -22.99 -5.30 11.29
N PRO A 33 -22.65 -5.32 12.59
CA PRO A 33 -22.27 -4.08 13.26
C PRO A 33 -21.13 -3.50 12.44
N ARG A 34 -21.29 -2.28 11.92
CA ARG A 34 -20.18 -1.55 11.31
C ARG A 34 -19.05 -1.63 12.35
N PRO A 35 -17.89 -2.22 12.03
CA PRO A 35 -16.78 -2.22 12.96
C PRO A 35 -16.59 -0.78 13.42
N ALA A 36 -16.48 -0.58 14.74
CA ALA A 36 -16.26 0.73 15.32
C ALA A 36 -15.19 1.44 14.48
N PRO A 37 -15.38 2.73 14.11
CA PRO A 37 -14.43 3.40 13.23
C PRO A 37 -13.05 3.18 13.82
N ALA A 38 -12.18 2.53 13.03
CA ALA A 38 -10.78 2.39 13.39
C ALA A 38 -10.28 3.75 13.83
N ALA A 39 -9.54 3.77 14.95
CA ALA A 39 -9.11 5.01 15.59
C ALA A 39 -8.68 6.02 14.52
N LEU A 40 -9.42 7.13 14.43
CA LEU A 40 -9.24 8.08 13.34
C LEU A 40 -7.81 8.61 13.39
N ILE A 41 -7.01 8.33 12.36
CA ILE A 41 -5.71 8.96 12.20
C ILE A 41 -5.95 10.46 11.96
N ARG A 42 -5.42 11.30 12.86
CA ARG A 42 -5.51 12.77 12.80
C ARG A 42 -4.16 13.39 12.47
N ASP A 43 -3.48 12.83 11.48
CA ASP A 43 -2.24 13.37 10.93
C ASP A 43 -2.49 13.98 9.55
N ASN A 44 -1.68 14.97 9.18
CA ASN A 44 -1.65 15.50 7.82
C ASN A 44 -0.83 14.53 6.95
N LEU A 45 -1.52 13.73 6.15
CA LEU A 45 -0.93 12.79 5.21
C LEU A 45 -0.88 13.42 3.81
N TYR A 46 0.19 13.15 3.08
CA TYR A 46 0.51 13.78 1.80
C TYR A 46 0.53 12.80 0.63
N ASP A 47 0.73 11.50 0.89
CA ASP A 47 0.73 10.49 -0.16
C ASP A 47 0.27 9.12 0.33
N VAL A 48 -0.18 8.30 -0.61
CA VAL A 48 -0.58 6.92 -0.38
C VAL A 48 -0.18 6.02 -1.55
N ARG A 49 0.38 4.85 -1.24
CA ARG A 49 0.70 3.79 -2.19
C ARG A 49 0.01 2.50 -1.80
N ALA A 50 -0.98 2.07 -2.58
CA ALA A 50 -1.52 0.72 -2.49
C ALA A 50 -0.67 -0.26 -3.30
N LEU A 51 -0.26 -1.36 -2.68
CA LEU A 51 0.43 -2.48 -3.35
C LEU A 51 -0.57 -3.47 -3.95
N ASP A 52 -1.65 -3.74 -3.21
CA ASP A 52 -2.79 -4.51 -3.66
C ASP A 52 -4.09 -4.05 -2.97
N ALA A 53 -5.16 -4.84 -3.05
CA ALA A 53 -6.46 -4.50 -2.45
C ALA A 53 -6.47 -4.50 -0.91
N ARG A 54 -5.45 -5.08 -0.27
CA ARG A 54 -5.32 -5.25 1.18
C ARG A 54 -4.16 -4.45 1.75
N GLU A 55 -3.08 -4.29 1.00
CA GLU A 55 -1.85 -3.69 1.47
C GLU A 55 -1.63 -2.28 0.91
N ALA A 56 -1.41 -1.31 1.80
CA ALA A 56 -1.10 0.07 1.43
C ALA A 56 -0.25 0.80 2.48
N TRP A 57 0.44 1.83 2.01
CA TRP A 57 1.32 2.70 2.77
C TRP A 57 0.87 4.15 2.63
N ALA A 58 0.94 4.94 3.70
CA ALA A 58 0.66 6.37 3.67
C ALA A 58 1.72 7.13 4.46
N VAL A 59 2.12 8.31 3.95
CA VAL A 59 3.16 9.14 4.58
C VAL A 59 2.70 10.57 4.80
N GLY A 60 3.33 11.28 5.74
CA GLY A 60 2.90 12.63 6.08
C GLY A 60 3.82 13.41 7.00
N ASN A 61 3.21 14.37 7.70
CA ASN A 61 3.89 15.24 8.66
C ASN A 61 4.57 14.49 9.81
N PHE A 62 5.56 15.12 10.42
CA PHE A 62 6.28 14.60 11.58
C PHE A 62 6.89 13.20 11.36
N GLY A 63 7.30 12.89 10.13
CA GLY A 63 7.86 11.59 9.76
C GLY A 63 6.84 10.45 9.81
N ALA A 64 5.55 10.75 9.66
CA ALA A 64 4.50 9.75 9.67
C ALA A 64 4.67 8.75 8.52
N ILE A 65 4.68 7.47 8.87
CA ILE A 65 4.55 6.34 7.95
C ILE A 65 3.49 5.41 8.56
N TYR A 66 2.45 5.10 7.80
CA TYR A 66 1.36 4.22 8.18
C TYR A 66 1.25 3.07 7.18
N HIS A 67 0.96 1.88 7.67
CA HIS A 67 0.83 0.64 6.90
C HIS A 67 -0.46 -0.08 7.23
N THR A 68 -1.16 -0.57 6.23
CA THR A 68 -2.34 -1.44 6.37
C THR A 68 -2.13 -2.74 5.60
N THR A 69 -2.72 -3.83 6.09
CA THR A 69 -2.75 -5.15 5.44
C THR A 69 -4.18 -5.75 5.40
N ASP A 70 -5.18 -4.94 5.74
CA ASP A 70 -6.59 -5.32 5.82
C ASP A 70 -7.51 -4.41 4.98
N GLY A 71 -6.94 -3.74 3.98
CA GLY A 71 -7.67 -2.87 3.06
C GLY A 71 -8.01 -1.51 3.67
N GLY A 72 -7.17 -1.03 4.58
CA GLY A 72 -7.35 0.26 5.25
C GLY A 72 -8.37 0.22 6.39
N GLN A 73 -8.79 -0.97 6.86
CA GLN A 73 -9.62 -1.10 8.04
C GLN A 73 -8.82 -0.74 9.29
N THR A 74 -7.56 -1.14 9.37
CA THR A 74 -6.64 -0.70 10.42
C THR A 74 -5.31 -0.25 9.81
N TRP A 75 -4.67 0.72 10.47
CA TRP A 75 -3.40 1.28 10.05
C TRP A 75 -2.43 1.24 11.24
N GLN A 76 -1.24 0.71 11.00
CA GLN A 76 -0.17 0.63 11.98
C GLN A 76 0.87 1.69 11.66
N LYS A 77 1.27 2.49 12.66
CA LYS A 77 2.37 3.44 12.51
C LYS A 77 3.71 2.69 12.47
N ARG A 78 4.57 3.05 11.52
CA ARG A 78 5.96 2.57 11.44
C ARG A 78 6.91 3.70 11.83
N GLU A 79 8.01 3.32 12.47
CA GLU A 79 9.05 4.26 12.84
C GLU A 79 9.90 4.61 11.62
N SER A 80 9.97 5.91 11.31
CA SER A 80 10.75 6.43 10.16
C SER A 80 12.16 6.89 10.54
N GLY A 81 12.45 6.97 11.84
CA GLY A 81 13.72 7.51 12.36
C GLY A 81 13.88 9.02 12.19
N THR A 82 12.83 9.75 11.81
CA THR A 82 12.85 11.20 11.57
C THR A 82 11.56 11.87 12.00
N LYS A 83 11.62 13.19 12.20
CA LYS A 83 10.44 14.06 12.40
C LYS A 83 10.21 14.99 11.21
N SER A 84 11.01 14.88 10.16
CA SER A 84 10.84 15.69 8.96
C SER A 84 9.59 15.23 8.21
N PRO A 85 8.79 16.13 7.63
CA PRO A 85 7.66 15.76 6.79
C PRO A 85 8.09 14.88 5.61
N LEU A 86 7.31 13.84 5.34
CA LEU A 86 7.43 12.97 4.17
C LEU A 86 6.29 13.29 3.20
N PHE A 87 6.63 13.58 1.96
CA PHE A 87 5.71 14.07 0.93
C PHE A 87 5.33 13.02 -0.12
N GLY A 88 6.18 12.01 -0.33
CA GLY A 88 5.94 10.96 -1.31
C GLY A 88 6.37 9.59 -0.81
N VAL A 89 5.66 8.55 -1.25
CA VAL A 89 6.02 7.14 -0.99
C VAL A 89 5.69 6.28 -2.20
N ASP A 90 6.60 5.39 -2.58
CA ASP A 90 6.34 4.37 -3.60
C ASP A 90 7.13 3.09 -3.30
N PHE A 91 6.64 1.98 -3.86
CA PHE A 91 7.20 0.65 -3.69
C PHE A 91 7.28 -0.05 -5.05
N ALA A 92 8.44 -0.67 -5.30
CA ALA A 92 8.70 -1.48 -6.48
C ALA A 92 8.19 -2.92 -6.34
N GLY A 93 7.98 -3.36 -5.10
CA GLY A 93 7.50 -4.68 -4.73
C GLY A 93 7.06 -4.71 -3.26
N PRO A 94 6.81 -5.88 -2.67
CA PRO A 94 6.41 -5.98 -1.28
C PRO A 94 7.53 -5.65 -0.29
N GLU A 95 8.80 -5.74 -0.71
CA GLU A 95 9.95 -5.56 0.19
C GLU A 95 10.63 -4.19 0.02
N ASP A 96 10.82 -3.75 -1.23
CA ASP A 96 11.58 -2.54 -1.57
C ASP A 96 10.67 -1.31 -1.76
N GLY A 97 10.90 -0.30 -0.92
CA GLY A 97 10.13 0.94 -0.93
C GLY A 97 10.92 2.17 -0.51
N TRP A 98 10.54 3.31 -1.06
CA TRP A 98 11.16 4.60 -0.77
C TRP A 98 10.13 5.61 -0.29
N ALA A 99 10.55 6.48 0.62
CA ALA A 99 9.78 7.65 1.03
C ALA A 99 10.67 8.90 0.95
N VAL A 100 10.11 9.99 0.46
CA VAL A 100 10.84 11.25 0.25
C VAL A 100 10.17 12.41 0.96
N GLY A 101 10.92 13.47 1.24
CA GLY A 101 10.35 14.59 1.96
C GLY A 101 11.21 15.84 2.04
N LYS A 102 10.94 16.63 3.09
CA LYS A 102 11.60 17.92 3.31
C LYS A 102 13.13 17.75 3.38
N SER A 103 13.84 18.74 2.84
CA SER A 103 15.30 18.85 2.91
C SER A 103 16.05 17.69 2.28
N ALA A 104 15.68 17.36 1.04
CA ALA A 104 16.25 16.25 0.26
C ALA A 104 16.27 14.91 1.00
N LEU A 105 15.28 14.69 1.87
CA LEU A 105 15.20 13.46 2.65
C LEU A 105 14.76 12.32 1.74
N ILE A 106 15.53 11.24 1.76
CA ILE A 106 15.18 9.95 1.15
C ILE A 106 15.32 8.88 2.23
N LEU A 107 14.27 8.10 2.42
CA LEU A 107 14.24 6.89 3.23
C LEU A 107 14.05 5.68 2.32
N HIS A 108 14.64 4.55 2.68
CA HIS A 108 14.50 3.27 1.99
C HIS A 108 14.21 2.15 2.99
N THR A 109 13.36 1.22 2.58
CA THR A 109 13.15 -0.08 3.23
C THR A 109 13.40 -1.19 2.22
N ALA A 110 14.03 -2.26 2.68
CA ALA A 110 14.26 -3.50 1.92
C ALA A 110 13.66 -4.72 2.64
N ASP A 111 12.76 -4.48 3.62
CA ASP A 111 12.15 -5.49 4.47
C ASP A 111 10.63 -5.27 4.63
N GLY A 112 10.00 -4.67 3.61
CA GLY A 112 8.56 -4.41 3.59
C GLY A 112 8.14 -3.37 4.62
N GLY A 113 8.98 -2.37 4.84
CA GLY A 113 8.77 -1.25 5.74
C GLY A 113 8.76 -1.61 7.22
N ALA A 114 9.35 -2.76 7.59
CA ALA A 114 9.64 -3.09 8.98
C ALA A 114 10.73 -2.15 9.53
N THR A 115 11.74 -1.82 8.72
CA THR A 115 12.76 -0.81 9.00
C THR A 115 12.88 0.19 7.86
N TRP A 116 13.05 1.46 8.22
CA TRP A 116 13.29 2.56 7.29
C TRP A 116 14.64 3.19 7.59
N THR A 117 15.48 3.30 6.57
CA THR A 117 16.84 3.81 6.69
C THR A 117 17.03 5.04 5.82
N ARG A 118 17.66 6.09 6.37
CA ARG A 118 17.96 7.30 5.62
C ARG A 118 19.08 7.02 4.61
N GLN A 119 18.84 7.41 3.35
CA GLN A 119 19.81 7.30 2.27
C GLN A 119 20.61 8.61 2.13
N ALA A 120 21.92 8.50 1.92
CA ALA A 120 22.75 9.63 1.55
C ALA A 120 22.53 9.96 0.07
N ASN A 121 22.46 11.24 -0.28
CA ASN A 121 22.26 11.68 -1.67
C ASN A 121 22.92 13.06 -1.89
N PRO A 122 23.21 13.42 -3.15
CA PRO A 122 23.92 14.66 -3.49
C PRO A 122 23.02 15.92 -3.51
N ILE A 123 21.69 15.78 -3.43
CA ILE A 123 20.78 16.92 -3.53
C ILE A 123 20.94 17.84 -2.30
N SER A 124 21.01 19.15 -2.56
CA SER A 124 21.05 20.15 -1.49
C SER A 124 19.87 20.00 -0.53
N SER A 125 20.14 20.03 0.77
CA SER A 125 19.12 19.96 1.83
C SER A 125 18.17 21.17 1.87
N GLN A 126 18.37 22.15 0.99
CA GLN A 126 17.43 23.24 0.76
C GLN A 126 16.31 22.89 -0.23
N LYS A 127 16.45 21.80 -1.01
CA LYS A 127 15.47 21.35 -2.00
C LYS A 127 14.61 20.21 -1.44
N PRO A 128 13.34 20.44 -1.06
CA PRO A 128 12.40 19.37 -0.75
C PRO A 128 12.19 18.42 -1.94
N LEU A 129 12.01 17.13 -1.66
CA LEU A 129 11.58 16.14 -2.64
C LEU A 129 10.09 15.83 -2.42
N PHE A 130 9.28 15.93 -3.48
CA PHE A 130 7.83 15.82 -3.40
C PHE A 130 7.28 14.46 -3.81
N LYS A 131 7.89 13.84 -4.83
CA LYS A 131 7.48 12.52 -5.31
C LYS A 131 8.66 11.58 -5.51
N VAL A 132 8.38 10.31 -5.35
CA VAL A 132 9.28 9.21 -5.66
C VAL A 132 8.53 8.21 -6.52
N LYS A 133 9.22 7.67 -7.52
CA LYS A 133 8.75 6.57 -8.36
C LYS A 133 9.73 5.43 -8.27
N ALA A 134 9.29 4.31 -7.73
CA ALA A 134 10.06 3.08 -7.66
C ALA A 134 9.72 2.22 -8.89
N LEU A 135 10.72 1.91 -9.72
CA LEU A 135 10.53 1.10 -10.94
C LEU A 135 10.80 -0.38 -10.66
N ASP A 136 11.87 -0.63 -9.91
CA ASP A 136 12.28 -1.96 -9.44
C ASP A 136 13.09 -1.80 -8.14
N ALA A 137 13.55 -2.91 -7.56
CA ALA A 137 14.31 -2.92 -6.30
C ALA A 137 15.65 -2.15 -6.37
N ARG A 138 16.15 -1.83 -7.57
CA ARG A 138 17.38 -1.09 -7.78
C ARG A 138 17.17 0.32 -8.29
N THR A 139 16.08 0.56 -9.01
CA THR A 139 15.86 1.80 -9.75
C THR A 139 14.70 2.60 -9.18
N ALA A 140 15.01 3.81 -8.71
CA ALA A 140 14.02 4.75 -8.24
C ALA A 140 14.38 6.19 -8.63
N TRP A 141 13.35 6.98 -8.91
CA TRP A 141 13.46 8.39 -9.28
C TRP A 141 12.77 9.26 -8.26
N THR A 142 13.32 10.44 -7.99
CA THR A 142 12.69 11.46 -7.14
C THR A 142 12.61 12.78 -7.87
N VAL A 143 11.55 13.54 -7.62
CA VAL A 143 11.38 14.91 -8.13
C VAL A 143 10.95 15.85 -7.02
N GLY A 144 11.30 17.12 -7.13
CA GLY A 144 11.01 18.09 -6.10
C GLY A 144 11.19 19.55 -6.50
N ASP A 145 11.39 20.37 -5.48
CA ASP A 145 11.54 21.83 -5.60
C ASP A 145 12.87 22.22 -6.26
N TRP A 146 12.95 23.43 -6.81
CA TRP A 146 14.13 24.01 -7.47
C TRP A 146 14.76 23.05 -8.51
N GLY A 147 13.90 22.41 -9.30
CA GLY A 147 14.27 21.47 -10.34
C GLY A 147 14.90 20.18 -9.84
N ALA A 148 14.77 19.85 -8.54
CA ALA A 148 15.43 18.70 -7.94
C ALA A 148 14.99 17.40 -8.63
N VAL A 149 15.98 16.65 -9.12
CA VAL A 149 15.79 15.28 -9.62
C VAL A 149 16.95 14.44 -9.12
N ALA A 150 16.65 13.31 -8.47
CA ALA A 150 17.66 12.33 -8.12
C ALA A 150 17.24 10.93 -8.57
N VAL A 151 18.21 10.15 -9.05
CA VAL A 151 18.01 8.77 -9.50
C VAL A 151 18.98 7.83 -8.80
N THR A 152 18.52 6.63 -8.51
CA THR A 152 19.39 5.51 -8.12
C THR A 152 19.19 4.36 -9.11
N HIS A 153 20.24 3.56 -9.33
CA HIS A 153 20.24 2.33 -10.12
C HIS A 153 20.79 1.12 -9.35
N ASP A 154 21.05 1.29 -8.05
CA ASP A 154 21.67 0.31 -7.15
C ASP A 154 20.93 0.17 -5.80
N GLY A 155 19.64 0.50 -5.77
CA GLY A 155 18.77 0.31 -4.60
C GLY A 155 18.95 1.39 -3.54
N GLY A 156 19.44 2.56 -3.94
CA GLY A 156 19.69 3.70 -3.07
C GLY A 156 21.09 3.74 -2.45
N ALA A 157 21.93 2.73 -2.70
CA ALA A 157 23.31 2.72 -2.22
C ALA A 157 24.09 3.94 -2.72
N THR A 158 23.82 4.37 -3.96
CA THR A 158 24.23 5.66 -4.50
C THR A 158 23.08 6.36 -5.22
N TRP A 159 23.12 7.69 -5.22
CA TRP A 159 22.17 8.57 -5.91
C TRP A 159 22.92 9.55 -6.80
N GLU A 160 22.41 9.74 -8.02
CA GLU A 160 22.89 10.73 -8.98
C GLU A 160 22.02 11.99 -8.92
N ASP A 161 22.65 13.16 -8.93
CA ASP A 161 21.94 14.44 -9.11
C ASP A 161 21.68 14.67 -10.60
N ARG A 162 20.41 14.71 -11.00
CA ARG A 162 19.94 15.01 -12.35
C ARG A 162 19.08 16.28 -12.36
N SER A 163 19.26 17.14 -11.36
CA SER A 163 18.47 18.36 -11.21
C SER A 163 18.56 19.26 -12.45
N LEU A 164 17.47 19.94 -12.74
CA LEU A 164 17.43 20.95 -13.78
C LEU A 164 18.24 22.19 -13.36
N ALA A 165 18.72 22.93 -14.35
CA ALA A 165 19.35 24.23 -14.13
C ALA A 165 18.32 25.31 -13.75
N ASP A 166 17.08 25.13 -14.20
CA ASP A 166 16.00 26.09 -13.98
C ASP A 166 15.36 25.89 -12.60
N ASP A 167 14.98 27.01 -11.99
CA ASP A 167 14.21 27.02 -10.74
C ASP A 167 12.73 26.78 -11.03
N VAL A 168 12.34 25.50 -10.99
CA VAL A 168 10.97 25.05 -11.21
C VAL A 168 10.57 23.98 -10.22
N VAL A 169 9.36 24.03 -9.69
CA VAL A 169 8.84 22.93 -8.86
C VAL A 169 8.39 21.78 -9.76
N LEU A 170 8.91 20.57 -9.50
CA LEU A 170 8.45 19.34 -10.11
C LEU A 170 7.51 18.60 -9.13
N TYR A 171 6.25 18.42 -9.53
CA TYR A 171 5.19 17.95 -8.64
C TYR A 171 4.95 16.44 -8.71
N ASP A 172 5.06 15.87 -9.91
CA ASP A 172 4.71 14.46 -10.12
C ASP A 172 5.58 13.80 -11.18
N ILE A 173 5.74 12.49 -11.06
CA ILE A 173 6.52 11.65 -11.95
C ILE A 173 5.83 10.31 -12.17
N SER A 174 5.73 9.90 -13.43
CA SER A 174 5.10 8.64 -13.81
C SER A 174 5.91 7.93 -14.87
N PHE A 175 6.01 6.61 -14.70
CA PHE A 175 6.63 5.70 -15.65
C PHE A 175 5.61 4.61 -15.97
N PRO A 176 4.95 4.64 -17.15
CA PRO A 176 4.13 3.51 -17.61
C PRO A 176 4.94 2.23 -17.85
N ASP A 177 6.23 2.36 -18.12
CA ASP A 177 7.20 1.26 -18.22
C ASP A 177 8.60 1.75 -17.82
N ALA A 178 9.60 0.86 -17.83
CA ALA A 178 10.95 1.18 -17.37
C ALA A 178 11.72 2.18 -18.27
N ARG A 179 11.21 2.52 -19.46
CA ARG A 179 11.87 3.38 -20.44
C ARG A 179 11.18 4.73 -20.61
N HIS A 180 9.86 4.74 -20.60
CA HIS A 180 9.10 5.96 -20.85
C HIS A 180 8.72 6.59 -19.52
N GLY A 181 9.19 7.81 -19.28
CA GLY A 181 8.95 8.57 -18.06
C GLY A 181 8.44 9.97 -18.36
N PHE A 182 7.54 10.46 -17.51
CA PHE A 182 6.93 11.79 -17.63
C PHE A 182 6.99 12.51 -16.29
N VAL A 183 7.40 13.78 -16.32
CA VAL A 183 7.39 14.65 -15.14
C VAL A 183 6.52 15.87 -15.43
N ALA A 184 5.68 16.25 -14.47
CA ALA A 184 4.88 17.47 -14.52
C ALA A 184 5.27 18.44 -13.41
N GLY A 185 5.36 19.73 -13.74
CA GLY A 185 5.80 20.78 -12.83
C GLY A 185 5.14 22.14 -13.06
N GLU A 186 5.63 23.16 -12.37
CA GLU A 186 5.16 24.54 -12.48
C GLU A 186 5.38 25.14 -13.86
N TYR A 187 4.66 26.23 -14.14
CA TYR A 187 4.76 27.01 -15.37
C TYR A 187 4.52 26.20 -16.67
N GLY A 188 3.75 25.11 -16.57
CA GLY A 188 3.47 24.23 -17.71
C GLY A 188 4.62 23.30 -18.07
N THR A 189 5.58 23.10 -17.16
CA THR A 189 6.72 22.22 -17.39
C THR A 189 6.28 20.77 -17.53
N LEU A 190 6.65 20.16 -18.66
CA LEU A 190 6.51 18.74 -18.93
C LEU A 190 7.85 18.22 -19.42
N LEU A 191 8.39 17.20 -18.75
CA LEU A 191 9.61 16.51 -19.16
C LEU A 191 9.27 15.10 -19.59
N VAL A 192 10.06 14.57 -20.52
CA VAL A 192 9.91 13.21 -21.02
C VAL A 192 11.28 12.54 -21.12
N THR A 193 11.30 11.24 -20.87
CA THR A 193 12.40 10.35 -21.26
C THR A 193 11.82 9.15 -22.01
N ASP A 194 12.54 8.68 -23.03
CA ASP A 194 12.23 7.47 -23.81
C ASP A 194 13.24 6.32 -23.58
N ASP A 195 14.16 6.53 -22.63
CA ASP A 195 15.29 5.63 -22.35
C ASP A 195 15.48 5.34 -20.85
N GLY A 196 14.53 5.73 -20.00
CA GLY A 196 14.62 5.51 -18.56
C GLY A 196 15.54 6.50 -17.86
N GLY A 197 15.82 7.64 -18.50
CA GLY A 197 16.68 8.72 -18.03
C GLY A 197 18.17 8.41 -18.15
N THR A 198 18.56 7.58 -19.12
CA THR A 198 19.97 7.25 -19.37
C THR A 198 20.72 8.33 -20.14
N THR A 199 20.01 9.21 -20.86
CA THR A 199 20.59 10.34 -21.60
C THR A 199 19.91 11.67 -21.28
#